data_AF-A0A6C0UID2-F1
#
_entry.id   AF-A0A6C0UID2-F1
#
_cell.length_a   1.000
_cell.length_b   1.000
_cell.length_c   1.000
_cell.angle_alpha   90.00
_cell.angle_beta   90.00
_cell.angle_gamma   90.00
#
_symmetry.space_group_name_H-M   'P 1'
#
loop_
_entity.id
_entity.type
_entity.pdbx_description
1 polymer ?
#
loop_
_entity_poly.entity_id
_entity_poly.type
_entity_poly.pdbx_seq_one_letter_code
_entity_poly.pdbx_strand_id
1 'polypeptide(L)' 'MQTVETGFGSEMSVESAALLVAVGSSVLFLAYLLAVGNGVVESLLEVSITGVVMGLAYYAGLRFRS' A
#
# COMPACT_ATOMS: atom_id res chain seq x y z
N MET A 1 -17.88 7.85 -9.07
CA MET A 1 -16.82 7.39 -8.13
C MET A 1 -16.25 6.13 -8.75
N GLN A 2 -14.94 6.06 -9.03
CA GLN A 2 -14.36 4.85 -9.62
C GLN A 2 -14.23 3.77 -8.55
N THR A 3 -14.70 2.56 -8.87
CA THR A 3 -14.68 1.40 -7.99
C THR A 3 -13.81 0.30 -8.59
N VAL A 4 -13.31 -0.58 -7.72
CA VAL A 4 -12.51 -1.76 -8.05
C VAL A 4 -13.26 -2.97 -7.48
N GLU A 5 -13.41 -4.02 -8.29
CA GLU A 5 -13.90 -5.30 -7.78
C GLU A 5 -12.87 -5.89 -6.82
N THR A 6 -13.26 -6.03 -5.56
CA THR A 6 -12.58 -6.94 -4.66
C THR A 6 -13.03 -8.34 -5.06
N GLY A 7 -12.10 -9.27 -5.32
CA GLY A 7 -12.37 -10.62 -5.85
C GLY A 7 -13.31 -11.52 -5.00
N PHE A 8 -14.01 -10.95 -4.03
CA PHE A 8 -15.06 -11.51 -3.19
C PHE A 8 -16.48 -11.11 -3.66
N GLY A 9 -16.62 -10.51 -4.85
CA GLY A 9 -17.92 -10.10 -5.41
C GLY A 9 -18.47 -8.80 -4.81
N SER A 10 -17.61 -7.96 -4.24
CA SER A 10 -17.98 -6.64 -3.74
C SER A 10 -17.08 -5.56 -4.34
N GLU A 11 -17.64 -4.38 -4.55
CA GLU A 11 -16.91 -3.23 -5.08
C GLU A 11 -16.39 -2.34 -3.95
N MET A 12 -15.17 -1.84 -4.10
CA MET A 12 -14.53 -0.90 -3.18
C MET A 12 -14.08 0.35 -3.94
N SER A 13 -14.06 1.53 -3.30
CA SER A 13 -13.51 2.73 -3.95
C SER A 13 -12.02 2.56 -4.24
N VAL A 14 -11.57 3.12 -5.36
CA VAL A 14 -10.13 3.14 -5.74
C VAL A 14 -9.25 3.72 -4.61
N GLU A 15 -9.78 4.70 -3.86
CA GLU A 15 -9.08 5.32 -2.73
C GLU A 15 -8.89 4.34 -1.57
N SER A 16 -9.94 3.62 -1.18
CA SER A 16 -9.86 2.62 -0.12
C SER A 16 -8.98 1.44 -0.51
N ALA A 17 -9.02 1.03 -1.78
CA ALA A 17 -8.14 0.00 -2.32
C ALA A 17 -6.67 0.44 -2.28
N ALA A 18 -6.37 1.67 -2.69
CA ALA A 18 -5.02 2.23 -2.62
C ALA A 18 -4.50 2.34 -1.19
N LEU A 19 -5.36 2.74 -0.25
CA LEU A 19 -5.02 2.79 1.17
C LEU A 19 -4.69 1.39 1.71
N LEU A 20 -5.51 0.38 1.39
CA LEU A 20 -5.28 -1.00 1.83
C LEU A 20 -3.97 -1.56 1.29
N VAL A 21 -3.67 -1.32 0.01
CA VAL A 21 -2.41 -1.74 -0.60
C VAL A 21 -1.22 -1.05 0.08
N ALA A 22 -1.30 0.27 0.28
CA ALA A 22 -0.24 1.03 0.96
C ALA A 22 0.03 0.53 2.37
N VAL A 23 -1.01 0.34 3.17
CA VAL A 23 -0.89 -0.15 4.56
C VAL A 23 -0.40 -1.59 4.58
N GLY A 24 -0.98 -2.47 3.77
CA GLY A 24 -0.61 -3.88 3.69
C GLY A 24 0.86 -4.08 3.27
N SER A 25 1.29 -3.37 2.22
CA SER A 25 2.70 -3.43 1.79
C SER A 25 3.65 -2.86 2.83
N SER A 26 3.26 -1.78 3.52
CA SER A 26 4.07 -1.15 4.57
C SER A 26 4.29 -2.09 5.75
N VAL A 27 3.24 -2.77 6.20
CA VAL A 27 3.33 -3.73 7.32
C VAL A 27 4.24 -4.90 6.96
N LEU A 28 4.09 -5.47 5.76
CA LEU A 28 4.94 -6.57 5.29
C LEU A 28 6.41 -6.14 5.17
N PHE A 29 6.64 -4.94 4.65
CA PHE A 29 7.99 -4.41 4.50
C PHE A 29 8.64 -4.09 5.85
N LEU A 30 7.89 -3.53 6.80
CA LEU A 30 8.37 -3.32 8.16
C LEU A 30 8.75 -4.64 8.84
N ALA A 31 7.89 -5.65 8.72
CA ALA A 31 8.16 -6.98 9.27
C ALA A 31 9.45 -7.58 8.69
N TYR A 32 9.68 -7.41 7.39
CA TYR A 32 10.91 -7.83 6.73
C TYR A 32 12.14 -7.10 7.27
N LEU A 33 12.11 -5.76 7.36
CA LEU A 33 13.25 -4.98 7.85
C LEU A 33 13.61 -5.35 9.29
N LEU A 34 12.61 -5.55 10.14
CA LEU A 34 12.80 -6.00 11.52
C LEU A 34 13.37 -7.42 11.58
N ALA A 35 12.92 -8.33 10.70
CA ALA A 35 13.43 -9.70 10.63
C ALA A 35 14.90 -9.76 10.17
N VAL A 36 15.34 -8.81 9.34
CA VAL A 36 16.75 -8.66 8.90
C VAL A 36 17.64 -8.05 9.99
N GLY A 37 17.05 -7.48 11.05
CA GLY A 37 17.78 -6.87 12.16
C GLY A 37 18.08 -5.40 11.97
N ASN A 38 17.37 -4.71 11.06
CA ASN A 38 17.51 -3.26 10.90
C ASN A 38 17.01 -2.50 12.14
N GLY A 39 17.54 -1.29 12.33
CA GLY A 39 17.09 -0.39 13.38
C GLY A 39 15.61 -0.03 13.21
N VAL A 40 14.85 -0.05 14.31
CA VAL A 40 13.40 0.22 14.29
C VAL A 40 13.09 1.60 13.72
N VAL A 41 13.88 2.62 14.08
CA VAL A 41 13.65 4.01 13.65
C VAL A 41 13.89 4.19 12.15
N GLU A 42 15.00 3.66 11.65
CA GLU A 42 15.34 3.70 10.21
C GLU A 42 14.29 2.95 9.39
N SER A 43 13.87 1.78 9.88
CA SER A 43 12.84 0.96 9.23
C SER A 43 11.49 1.67 9.16
N LEU A 44 11.10 2.41 10.20
CA LEU A 44 9.84 3.18 10.20
C LEU A 44 9.87 4.31 9.17
N LEU A 45 10.99 5.02 9.02
CA LEU A 45 11.14 6.06 8.00
C LEU A 45 11.07 5.46 6.58
N GLU A 46 11.79 4.37 6.36
CA GLU A 46 11.85 3.70 5.05
C GLU A 46 10.48 3.16 4.64
N VAL A 47 9.77 2.52 5.57
CA VAL A 47 8.40 2.00 5.38
C VAL A 47 7.40 3.12 5.12
N SER A 48 7.51 4.25 5.81
CA SER A 48 6.59 5.37 5.62
C SER A 48 6.71 5.93 4.20
N ILE A 49 7.93 6.12 3.71
CA ILE A 49 8.18 6.64 2.35
C ILE A 49 7.71 5.63 1.30
N THR A 50 8.11 4.36 1.43
CA THR A 50 7.72 3.31 0.47
C THR A 50 6.22 3.07 0.46
N GLY A 51 5.55 3.10 1.61
CA GLY A 51 4.10 3.00 1.73
C GLY A 51 3.36 4.10 0.95
N VAL A 52 3.80 5.35 1.11
CA VAL A 52 3.23 6.50 0.36
C VAL A 52 3.42 6.34 -1.14
N VAL A 53 4.63 5.97 -1.57
CA VAL A 53 4.96 5.79 -3.00
C VAL A 53 4.13 4.65 -3.60
N MET A 54 3.99 3.52 -2.91
CA MET A 54 3.19 2.37 -3.35
C MET A 54 1.71 2.72 -3.47
N GLY A 55 1.15 3.43 -2.48
CA GLY A 55 -0.24 3.88 -2.51
C GLY A 55 -0.52 4.82 -3.68
N LEU A 56 0.36 5.79 -3.92
CA LEU A 56 0.24 6.72 -5.05
C LEU A 56 0.39 6.01 -6.39
N ALA A 57 1.35 5.09 -6.53
CA ALA A 57 1.56 4.32 -7.74
C ALA A 57 0.35 3.43 -8.07
N TYR A 58 -0.23 2.78 -7.06
CA TYR A 58 -1.43 1.96 -7.23
C TYR A 58 -2.65 2.81 -7.61
N TYR A 59 -2.86 3.93 -6.92
CA TYR A 59 -3.94 4.87 -7.24
C TYR A 59 -3.81 5.41 -8.67
N ALA A 60 -2.61 5.85 -9.08
CA ALA A 60 -2.36 6.33 -10.43
C ALA A 60 -2.59 5.23 -11.47
N GLY A 61 -2.07 4.02 -11.23
CA GLY A 61 -2.26 2.88 -12.13
C GLY A 61 -3.73 2.52 -12.34
N LEU A 62 -4.54 2.56 -11.28
CA LEU A 62 -5.98 2.35 -11.39
C LEU A 62 -6.69 3.49 -12.11
N ARG A 63 -6.30 4.74 -11.86
CA ARG A 63 -6.92 5.93 -12.46
C ARG A 63 -6.60 6.12 -13.95
N PHE A 64 -5.45 5.63 -14.43
CA PHE A 64 -5.11 5.65 -15.86
C PHE A 64 -5.73 4.48 -16.65
N ARG A 65 -6.20 3.44 -15.95
CA ARG A 65 -6.82 2.25 -16.57
C ARG A 65 -8.34 2.43 -16.78
N SER A 66 -8.96 3.33 -16.03
CA SER A 66 -10.40 3.60 -15.99
C SER A 66 -10.82 4.81 -16.83
#